data_AF-A0A8D8KHF8-F1
#
_entry.id   AF-A0A8D8KHF8-F1
#
_cell.length_a   1.000
_cell.length_b   1.000
_cell.length_c   1.000
_cell.angle_alpha   90.00
_cell.angle_beta   90.00
_cell.angle_gamma   90.00
#
_symmetry.space_group_name_H-M   'P 1'
#
loop_
_entity.id
_entity.type
_entity.pdbx_description
1 polymer ?
#
loop_
_entity_poly.entity_id
_entity_poly.type
_entity_poly.pdbx_seq_one_letter_code
_entity_poly.pdbx_strand_id
1 'polypeptide(L)'
;MSGDKLFLRSQSEEDSSSLIGTPISKSPSLASIRETFNRAESFSSLSAYLPAAPGTDGERKRRAARDPASIERSNLVNICKLVVKELLEQSIRFGRMLDSDHLPLQHFFIVLEHVLRHGLRPKKGLLGPKKELWDILQSVERYCVEAQDITSSVRDLPTVRTHMGRARAWLRLALMQKKLADYLQILIERRDDTL
;
A
#
# COMPACT_ATOMS: atom_id res chain seq x y z
N MET A 1 -18.27 -24.35 71.61
CA MET A 1 -19.22 -23.75 72.56
C MET A 1 -19.11 -22.25 72.46
N SER A 2 -20.22 -21.59 72.13
CA SER A 2 -20.55 -20.16 72.26
C SER A 2 -19.64 -19.12 71.56
N GLY A 3 -20.16 -18.16 70.81
CA GLY A 3 -21.54 -17.79 70.56
C GLY A 3 -21.59 -16.47 69.79
N ASP A 4 -22.60 -16.38 68.93
CA ASP A 4 -22.91 -15.25 68.06
C ASP A 4 -23.12 -13.93 68.80
N LYS A 5 -22.75 -12.82 68.14
CA LYS A 5 -23.51 -11.57 68.24
C LYS A 5 -23.80 -11.02 66.85
N LEU A 6 -25.03 -11.33 66.44
CA LEU A 6 -25.84 -10.66 65.44
C LEU A 6 -25.99 -9.16 65.76
N PHE A 7 -25.90 -8.32 64.73
CA PHE A 7 -26.71 -7.11 64.63
C PHE A 7 -27.54 -7.20 63.33
N LEU A 8 -28.86 -7.27 63.54
CA LEU A 8 -29.96 -6.95 62.61
C LEU A 8 -29.80 -5.53 62.03
N ARG A 9 -30.42 -5.05 60.95
CA ARG A 9 -31.35 -5.52 59.89
C ARG A 9 -31.59 -4.29 58.99
N SER A 10 -31.67 -4.47 57.67
CA SER A 10 -32.81 -4.03 56.85
C SER A 10 -32.59 -4.37 55.36
N GLN A 11 -33.52 -5.15 54.81
CA GLN A 11 -33.78 -5.25 53.38
C GLN A 11 -34.75 -4.14 52.97
N SER A 12 -34.56 -3.65 51.73
CA SER A 12 -35.52 -3.15 50.72
C SER A 12 -34.75 -2.12 49.88
N GLU A 13 -34.74 -2.07 48.56
CA GLU A 13 -35.39 -2.76 47.45
C GLU A 13 -34.58 -2.43 46.18
N GLU A 14 -34.82 -3.18 45.11
CA GLU A 14 -34.15 -3.08 43.81
C GLU A 14 -34.33 -1.71 43.14
N ASP A 15 -33.31 -1.20 42.44
CA ASP A 15 -33.58 -0.62 41.12
C ASP A 15 -32.36 -0.64 40.19
N SER A 16 -32.65 -1.06 38.97
CA SER A 16 -31.72 -1.34 37.89
C SER A 16 -31.17 -0.06 37.27
N SER A 17 -29.85 0.05 37.09
CA SER A 17 -29.28 0.96 36.08
C SER A 17 -27.86 0.57 35.67
N SER A 18 -27.81 -0.15 34.54
CA SER A 18 -26.77 -0.18 33.50
C SER A 18 -25.33 0.25 33.85
N LEU A 19 -24.44 -0.75 33.87
CA LEU A 19 -23.01 -0.59 33.61
C LEU A 19 -22.77 -0.02 32.20
N ILE A 20 -22.37 1.24 32.08
CA ILE A 20 -21.83 1.79 30.82
C ILE A 20 -20.32 1.50 30.80
N GLY A 21 -19.97 0.28 30.39
CA GLY A 21 -18.63 -0.04 29.92
C GLY A 21 -18.46 0.49 28.50
N THR A 22 -17.45 1.33 28.28
CA THR A 22 -17.07 1.78 26.94
C THR A 22 -16.66 0.57 26.08
N PRO A 23 -17.18 0.42 24.84
CA PRO A 23 -16.86 -0.74 24.04
C PRO A 23 -15.41 -0.65 23.55
N ILE A 24 -14.62 -1.67 23.92
CA ILE A 24 -13.33 -1.99 23.30
C ILE A 24 -13.56 -2.11 21.80
N SER A 25 -13.01 -1.16 21.04
CA SER A 25 -13.00 -1.20 19.57
C SER A 25 -12.29 -2.48 19.13
N LYS A 26 -13.08 -3.44 18.61
CA LYS A 26 -12.55 -4.67 18.02
C LYS A 26 -11.75 -4.28 16.79
N SER A 27 -10.43 -4.43 16.87
CA SER A 27 -9.55 -4.33 15.70
C SER A 27 -10.06 -5.26 14.59
N PRO A 28 -10.17 -4.78 13.33
CA PRO A 28 -10.74 -5.57 12.25
C PRO A 28 -9.90 -6.83 12.03
N SER A 29 -10.58 -7.96 11.85
CA SER A 29 -9.92 -9.23 11.53
C SER A 29 -9.22 -9.15 10.18
N LEU A 30 -8.18 -9.95 9.97
CA LEU A 30 -7.48 -10.05 8.67
C LEU A 30 -8.43 -10.39 7.51
N ALA A 31 -9.58 -11.00 7.79
CA ALA A 31 -10.63 -11.24 6.82
C ALA A 31 -11.30 -9.94 6.32
N SER A 32 -11.47 -8.94 7.19
CA SER A 32 -12.09 -7.65 6.85
C SER A 32 -11.19 -6.75 5.99
N ILE A 33 -9.86 -6.91 6.13
CA ILE A 33 -8.87 -6.26 5.25
C ILE A 33 -8.88 -6.92 3.87
N ARG A 34 -8.94 -8.25 3.81
CA ARG A 34 -9.09 -8.98 2.53
C ARG A 34 -10.37 -8.59 1.78
N GLU A 35 -11.47 -8.33 2.50
CA GLU A 35 -12.71 -7.81 1.91
C GLU A 35 -12.57 -6.39 1.34
N THR A 36 -11.80 -5.51 1.99
CA THR A 36 -11.55 -4.15 1.46
C THR A 36 -10.69 -4.19 0.20
N PHE A 37 -9.75 -5.12 0.08
CA PHE A 37 -8.99 -5.35 -1.15
C PHE A 37 -9.82 -6.03 -2.25
N ASN A 38 -10.72 -6.97 -1.92
CA ASN A 38 -11.68 -7.53 -2.90
C ASN A 38 -12.71 -6.49 -3.37
N ARG A 39 -13.03 -5.48 -2.56
CA ARG A 39 -13.92 -4.38 -2.94
C ARG A 39 -13.25 -3.36 -3.86
N ALA A 40 -11.92 -3.34 -3.98
CA ALA A 40 -11.22 -2.51 -4.96
C ALA A 40 -11.51 -2.95 -6.41
N GLU A 41 -11.74 -4.25 -6.65
CA GLU A 41 -12.29 -4.78 -7.91
C GLU A 41 -13.72 -4.27 -8.17
N SER A 42 -14.45 -3.91 -7.10
CA SER A 42 -15.82 -3.35 -7.19
C SER A 42 -15.87 -1.84 -7.44
N PHE A 43 -14.77 -1.11 -7.24
CA PHE A 43 -14.76 0.33 -7.57
C PHE A 43 -14.60 0.57 -9.08
N SER A 44 -13.94 -0.38 -9.78
CA SER A 44 -13.88 -0.42 -11.24
C SER A 44 -15.28 -0.64 -11.85
N SER A 45 -16.11 -1.49 -11.23
CA SER A 45 -17.46 -1.79 -11.73
C SER A 45 -18.48 -0.67 -11.48
N LEU A 46 -18.34 0.12 -10.41
CA LEU A 46 -19.27 1.25 -10.14
C LEU A 46 -19.21 2.38 -11.16
N SER A 47 -18.07 2.58 -11.85
CA SER A 47 -18.00 3.54 -12.95
C SER A 47 -18.81 3.11 -14.18
N ALA A 48 -19.16 1.82 -14.31
CA ALA A 48 -19.93 1.28 -15.42
C ALA A 48 -21.45 1.33 -15.20
N TYR A 49 -21.91 1.60 -13.97
CA TYR A 49 -23.34 1.57 -13.60
C TYR A 49 -23.99 2.94 -13.40
N LEU A 50 -23.31 4.05 -13.70
CA LEU A 50 -23.96 5.36 -13.67
C LEU A 50 -24.97 5.45 -14.84
N PRO A 51 -26.28 5.63 -14.58
CA PRO A 51 -27.26 5.75 -15.63
C PRO A 51 -27.01 7.03 -16.42
N ALA A 52 -26.88 6.88 -17.73
CA ALA A 52 -26.64 8.00 -18.62
C ALA A 52 -27.91 8.85 -18.72
N ALA A 53 -27.80 10.15 -18.43
CA ALA A 53 -28.89 11.11 -18.60
C ALA A 53 -29.42 11.06 -20.06
N PRO A 54 -30.75 11.09 -20.27
CA PRO A 54 -31.34 10.98 -21.59
C PRO A 54 -31.22 12.31 -22.33
N GLY A 55 -30.66 12.27 -23.53
CA GLY A 55 -30.58 13.42 -24.45
C GLY A 55 -29.15 13.88 -24.72
N THR A 56 -28.49 13.26 -25.71
CA THR A 56 -27.37 13.80 -26.53
C THR A 56 -26.80 12.66 -27.40
N ASP A 57 -27.60 12.18 -28.36
CA ASP A 57 -27.20 11.09 -29.27
C ASP A 57 -26.16 11.50 -30.33
N GLY A 58 -25.74 12.78 -30.36
CA GLY A 58 -24.75 13.31 -31.31
C GLY A 58 -23.29 13.32 -30.82
N GLU A 59 -23.05 13.42 -29.51
CA GLU A 59 -21.68 13.56 -28.94
C GLU A 59 -21.12 12.26 -28.35
N ARG A 60 -21.97 11.24 -28.15
CA ARG A 60 -21.57 9.95 -27.57
C ARG A 60 -20.59 9.14 -28.42
N LYS A 61 -20.48 9.42 -29.72
CA LYS A 61 -19.64 8.64 -30.64
C LYS A 61 -18.15 9.03 -30.64
N ARG A 62 -17.74 10.01 -29.83
CA ARG A 62 -16.34 10.48 -29.71
C ARG A 62 -15.70 10.29 -28.33
N ARG A 63 -16.35 9.59 -27.39
CA ARG A 63 -15.60 9.00 -26.28
C ARG A 63 -14.91 7.75 -26.82
N ALA A 64 -13.78 7.97 -27.50
CA ALA A 64 -12.83 6.92 -27.82
C ALA A 64 -12.71 6.02 -26.59
N ALA A 65 -13.02 4.74 -26.75
CA ALA A 65 -12.77 3.74 -25.72
C ALA A 65 -11.31 3.90 -25.31
N ARG A 66 -11.08 4.50 -24.13
CA ARG A 66 -9.71 4.72 -23.64
C ARG A 66 -9.05 3.36 -23.60
N ASP A 67 -7.85 3.26 -24.15
CA ASP A 67 -7.02 2.05 -24.11
C ASP A 67 -7.03 1.50 -22.68
N PRO A 68 -7.44 0.24 -22.44
CA PRO A 68 -7.51 -0.33 -21.09
C PRO A 68 -6.23 -0.11 -20.27
N ALA A 69 -5.06 -0.20 -20.91
CA ALA A 69 -3.78 0.04 -20.23
C ALA A 69 -3.56 1.51 -19.84
N SER A 70 -4.17 2.47 -20.54
CA SER A 70 -4.17 3.89 -20.15
C SER A 70 -5.07 4.17 -18.95
N ILE A 71 -6.19 3.44 -18.85
CA ILE A 71 -7.11 3.50 -17.71
C ILE A 71 -6.43 2.93 -16.47
N GLU A 72 -5.82 1.75 -16.61
CA GLU A 72 -5.06 1.08 -15.54
C GLU A 72 -3.94 1.99 -15.00
N ARG A 73 -3.11 2.57 -15.87
CA ARG A 73 -2.08 3.55 -15.49
C ARG A 73 -2.65 4.71 -14.67
N SER A 74 -3.78 5.25 -15.10
CA SER A 74 -4.43 6.37 -14.40
C SER A 74 -4.92 5.96 -13.01
N ASN A 75 -5.51 4.76 -12.90
CA ASN A 75 -5.97 4.20 -11.63
C ASN A 75 -4.81 3.98 -10.66
N LEU A 76 -3.70 3.40 -11.12
CA LEU A 76 -2.52 3.17 -10.30
C LEU A 76 -1.91 4.47 -9.77
N VAL A 77 -1.82 5.50 -10.62
CA VAL A 77 -1.36 6.83 -10.18
C VAL A 77 -2.29 7.42 -9.13
N ASN A 78 -3.61 7.30 -9.30
CA ASN A 78 -4.58 7.82 -8.35
C ASN A 78 -4.50 7.11 -6.99
N ILE A 79 -4.43 5.77 -6.99
CA ILE A 79 -4.27 4.97 -5.77
C ILE A 79 -2.95 5.33 -5.07
N CYS A 80 -1.85 5.46 -5.83
CA CYS A 80 -0.56 5.85 -5.28
C CYS A 80 -0.62 7.21 -4.57
N LYS A 81 -1.28 8.20 -5.20
CA LYS A 81 -1.50 9.52 -4.57
C LYS A 81 -2.26 9.43 -3.25
N LEU A 82 -3.31 8.61 -3.19
CA LEU A 82 -4.11 8.43 -1.98
C LEU A 82 -3.28 7.82 -0.85
N VAL A 83 -2.53 6.76 -1.14
CA VAL A 83 -1.74 6.04 -0.14
C VAL A 83 -0.55 6.89 0.35
N VAL A 84 0.09 7.67 -0.53
CA VAL A 84 1.14 8.62 -0.11
C VAL A 84 0.57 9.70 0.81
N LYS A 85 -0.60 10.25 0.49
CA LYS A 85 -1.28 11.24 1.33
C LYS A 85 -1.62 10.66 2.70
N GLU A 86 -2.23 9.47 2.74
CA GLU A 86 -2.57 8.78 3.98
C GLU A 86 -1.31 8.50 4.82
N LEU A 87 -0.25 7.95 4.23
CA LEU A 87 1.00 7.67 4.92
C LEU A 87 1.59 8.94 5.54
N LEU A 88 1.59 10.05 4.81
CA LEU A 88 2.10 11.32 5.28
C LEU A 88 1.27 11.86 6.45
N GLU A 89 -0.07 11.90 6.31
CA GLU A 89 -0.99 12.36 7.36
C GLU A 89 -0.81 11.57 8.66
N GLN A 90 -0.72 10.24 8.57
CA GLN A 90 -0.49 9.39 9.74
C GLN A 90 0.91 9.64 10.33
N SER A 91 1.95 9.77 9.50
CA SER A 91 3.32 10.00 9.99
C SER A 91 3.46 11.33 10.73
N ILE A 92 2.83 12.40 10.23
CA ILE A 92 2.85 13.72 10.86
C ILE A 92 2.04 13.69 12.16
N ARG A 93 0.86 13.05 12.15
CA ARG A 93 -0.04 13.02 13.31
C ARG A 93 0.57 12.32 14.53
N PHE A 94 1.29 11.22 14.32
CA PHE A 94 1.85 10.44 15.43
C PHE A 94 3.29 10.81 15.78
N GLY A 95 4.01 11.54 14.92
CA GLY A 95 5.37 12.04 15.17
C GLY A 95 6.42 10.94 15.46
N ARG A 96 6.06 9.67 15.27
CA ARG A 96 6.87 8.50 15.62
C ARG A 96 7.55 7.91 14.39
N MET A 97 8.63 7.17 14.62
CA MET A 97 9.25 6.34 13.59
C MET A 97 8.20 5.35 13.04
N LEU A 98 8.23 5.15 11.72
CA LEU A 98 7.33 4.21 11.05
C LEU A 98 7.99 2.84 11.05
N ASP A 99 7.37 1.90 11.76
CA ASP A 99 7.84 0.52 11.87
C ASP A 99 7.23 -0.38 10.79
N SER A 100 7.74 -1.61 10.67
CA SER A 100 7.33 -2.56 9.63
C SER A 100 5.88 -3.05 9.74
N ASP A 101 5.27 -2.96 10.91
CA ASP A 101 3.87 -3.32 11.18
C ASP A 101 2.88 -2.18 10.89
N HIS A 102 3.38 -1.00 10.54
CA HIS A 102 2.54 0.15 10.20
C HIS A 102 1.78 -0.08 8.88
N LEU A 103 0.47 -0.34 8.98
CA LEU A 103 -0.39 -0.69 7.84
C LEU A 103 -0.31 0.32 6.66
N PRO A 104 -0.38 1.66 6.88
CA PRO A 104 -0.24 2.62 5.79
C PRO A 104 1.11 2.51 5.06
N LEU A 105 2.19 2.18 5.79
CA LEU A 105 3.51 1.99 5.19
C LEU A 105 3.55 0.70 4.35
N GLN A 106 2.92 -0.37 4.82
CA GLN A 106 2.79 -1.60 4.04
C GLN A 106 1.98 -1.37 2.76
N HIS A 107 0.85 -0.67 2.86
CA HIS A 107 0.03 -0.31 1.70
C HIS A 107 0.84 0.50 0.68
N PHE A 108 1.64 1.46 1.14
CA PHE A 108 2.54 2.22 0.27
C PHE A 108 3.47 1.32 -0.54
N PHE A 109 4.16 0.37 0.11
CA PHE A 109 5.06 -0.53 -0.61
C PHE A 109 4.33 -1.49 -1.56
N ILE A 110 3.14 -1.95 -1.22
CA ILE A 110 2.33 -2.82 -2.10
C ILE A 110 1.95 -2.05 -3.37
N VAL A 111 1.41 -0.84 -3.23
CA VAL A 111 0.97 -0.02 -4.37
C VAL A 111 2.18 0.41 -5.21
N LEU A 112 3.28 0.82 -4.57
CA LEU A 112 4.50 1.19 -5.29
C LEU A 112 5.08 0.01 -6.09
N GLU A 113 5.12 -1.20 -5.52
CA GLU A 113 5.55 -2.39 -6.25
C GLU A 113 4.68 -2.62 -7.49
N HIS A 114 3.36 -2.45 -7.37
CA HIS A 114 2.45 -2.63 -8.49
C HIS A 114 2.67 -1.58 -9.58
N VAL A 115 2.86 -0.31 -9.21
CA VAL A 115 3.20 0.78 -10.13
C VAL A 115 4.51 0.47 -10.88
N LEU A 116 5.56 0.05 -10.17
CA LEU A 116 6.88 -0.20 -10.75
C LEU A 116 6.92 -1.45 -11.65
N ARG A 117 6.05 -2.42 -11.40
CA ARG A 117 5.90 -3.61 -12.25
C ARG A 117 5.02 -3.35 -13.47
N HIS A 118 4.16 -2.35 -13.43
CA HIS A 118 3.23 -2.08 -14.51
C HIS A 118 4.01 -1.76 -15.81
N GLY A 119 3.77 -2.54 -16.86
CA GLY A 119 4.44 -2.37 -18.14
C GLY A 119 5.81 -3.03 -18.25
N LEU A 120 6.36 -3.63 -17.19
CA LEU A 120 7.54 -4.49 -17.28
C LEU A 120 7.18 -5.76 -18.05
N ARG A 121 7.49 -5.76 -19.34
CA ARG A 121 7.28 -6.90 -20.22
C ARG A 121 8.55 -7.75 -20.32
N PRO A 122 8.45 -9.09 -20.23
CA PRO A 122 9.52 -9.94 -20.71
C PRO A 122 9.83 -9.58 -22.16
N LYS A 123 11.11 -9.41 -22.53
CA LYS A 123 11.47 -9.21 -23.94
C LYS A 123 10.92 -10.40 -24.75
N LYS A 124 10.24 -10.12 -25.87
CA LYS A 124 9.73 -11.12 -26.83
C LYS A 124 10.84 -11.78 -27.67
N GLY A 125 12.05 -11.93 -27.12
CA GLY A 125 13.18 -12.59 -27.76
C GLY A 125 13.40 -13.95 -27.11
N LEU A 126 13.55 -15.00 -27.93
CA LEU A 126 13.60 -16.41 -27.51
C LEU A 126 14.75 -16.77 -26.55
N LEU A 127 15.76 -15.90 -26.36
CA LEU A 127 16.97 -16.18 -25.57
C LEU A 127 17.47 -15.02 -24.68
N GLY A 128 16.69 -13.95 -24.47
CA GLY A 128 17.12 -12.84 -23.62
C GLY A 128 16.76 -13.06 -22.14
N PRO A 129 17.66 -12.82 -21.16
CA PRO A 129 17.28 -12.84 -19.75
C PRO A 129 16.17 -11.81 -19.50
N LYS A 130 15.12 -12.23 -18.79
CA LYS A 130 14.00 -11.37 -18.42
C LYS A 130 14.52 -10.30 -17.46
N LYS A 131 14.46 -9.01 -17.85
CA LYS A 131 14.74 -7.90 -16.93
C LYS A 131 13.70 -7.92 -15.81
N GLU A 132 14.15 -8.16 -14.59
CA GLU A 132 13.31 -8.10 -13.39
C GLU A 132 13.37 -6.69 -12.79
N LEU A 133 12.41 -6.35 -11.92
CA LEU A 133 12.38 -5.03 -11.26
C LEU A 133 13.70 -4.73 -10.53
N TRP A 134 14.32 -5.74 -9.92
CA TRP A 134 15.61 -5.59 -9.26
C TRP A 134 16.70 -5.09 -10.21
N ASP A 135 16.73 -5.57 -11.45
CA ASP A 135 17.75 -5.18 -12.43
C ASP A 135 17.65 -3.70 -12.80
N ILE A 136 16.42 -3.17 -12.81
CA ILE A 136 16.14 -1.75 -13.02
C ILE A 136 16.57 -0.95 -11.79
N LEU A 137 16.15 -1.37 -10.59
CA LEU A 137 16.45 -0.63 -9.35
C LEU A 137 17.94 -0.56 -9.05
N GLN A 138 18.67 -1.67 -9.17
CA GLN A 138 20.11 -1.67 -8.90
C GLN A 138 20.90 -0.80 -9.89
N SER A 139 20.33 -0.52 -11.07
CA SER A 139 20.98 0.30 -12.09
C SER A 139 21.13 1.78 -11.70
N VAL A 140 20.40 2.25 -10.67
CA VAL A 140 20.50 3.60 -10.11
C VAL A 140 21.93 3.89 -9.60
N GLU A 141 22.62 2.87 -9.09
CA GLU A 141 23.98 2.98 -8.54
C GLU A 141 25.02 3.49 -9.57
N ARG A 142 24.70 3.38 -10.88
CA ARG A 142 25.52 3.88 -11.98
C ARG A 142 25.45 5.40 -12.13
N TYR A 143 24.39 6.02 -11.60
CA TYR A 143 24.10 7.46 -11.77
C TYR A 143 24.16 8.23 -10.45
N CYS A 144 24.07 7.53 -9.31
CA CYS A 144 24.08 8.12 -7.98
C CYS A 144 24.91 7.24 -7.05
N VAL A 145 26.02 7.79 -6.56
CA VAL A 145 26.98 7.08 -5.71
C VAL A 145 26.34 6.66 -4.38
N GLU A 146 25.42 7.47 -3.85
CA GLU A 146 24.70 7.19 -2.60
C GLU A 146 23.83 5.94 -2.69
N ALA A 147 23.40 5.55 -3.90
CA ALA A 147 22.65 4.32 -4.10
C ALA A 147 23.54 3.06 -4.05
N GLN A 148 24.88 3.18 -4.15
CA GLN A 148 25.80 2.03 -4.09
C GLN A 148 25.76 1.36 -2.72
N ASP A 149 25.64 2.13 -1.64
CA ASP A 149 25.61 1.61 -0.26
C ASP A 149 24.41 0.69 -0.04
N ILE A 150 23.21 1.12 -0.43
CA ILE A 150 22.00 0.30 -0.28
C ILE A 150 21.96 -0.85 -1.28
N THR A 151 22.53 -0.67 -2.47
CA THR A 151 22.53 -1.71 -3.51
C THR A 151 23.45 -2.85 -3.09
N SER A 152 24.65 -2.53 -2.59
CA SER A 152 25.59 -3.50 -2.02
C SER A 152 24.99 -4.18 -0.80
N SER A 153 24.40 -3.41 0.13
CA SER A 153 23.71 -3.96 1.31
C SER A 153 22.65 -5.00 0.93
N VAL A 154 21.85 -4.73 -0.10
CA VAL A 154 20.82 -5.67 -0.59
C VAL A 154 21.41 -6.89 -1.28
N ARG A 155 22.55 -6.75 -1.98
CA ARG A 155 23.28 -7.89 -2.58
C ARG A 155 23.77 -8.87 -1.51
N ASP A 156 24.20 -8.33 -0.37
CA ASP A 156 24.81 -9.11 0.71
C ASP A 156 23.80 -9.69 1.70
N LEU A 157 22.49 -9.43 1.55
CA LEU A 157 21.45 -10.00 2.42
C LEU A 157 21.38 -11.53 2.29
N PRO A 158 21.74 -12.31 3.35
CA PRO A 158 21.80 -13.77 3.25
C PRO A 158 20.42 -14.44 3.18
N THR A 159 19.40 -13.77 3.71
CA THR A 159 18.01 -14.27 3.80
C THR A 159 17.18 -13.93 2.56
N VAL A 160 17.65 -13.02 1.71
CA VAL A 160 16.88 -12.52 0.55
C VAL A 160 17.50 -13.04 -0.74
N ARG A 161 16.95 -14.15 -1.25
CA ARG A 161 17.51 -14.84 -2.42
C ARG A 161 16.84 -14.51 -3.74
N THR A 162 15.64 -13.95 -3.73
CA THR A 162 14.87 -13.69 -4.96
C THR A 162 15.09 -12.25 -5.45
N HIS A 163 15.09 -12.03 -6.76
CA HIS A 163 15.13 -10.68 -7.35
C HIS A 163 14.03 -9.80 -6.77
N MET A 164 12.81 -10.33 -6.63
CA MET A 164 11.71 -9.57 -6.04
C MET A 164 11.90 -9.27 -4.55
N GLY A 165 12.49 -10.18 -3.78
CA GLY A 165 12.88 -9.91 -2.40
C GLY A 165 13.91 -8.78 -2.32
N ARG A 166 14.90 -8.79 -3.22
CA ARG A 166 15.94 -7.74 -3.29
C ARG A 166 15.34 -6.39 -3.67
N ALA A 167 14.47 -6.34 -4.69
CA ALA A 167 13.74 -5.12 -5.04
C ALA A 167 12.94 -4.55 -3.86
N ARG A 168 12.23 -5.42 -3.12
CA ARG A 168 11.48 -5.05 -1.91
C ARG A 168 12.38 -4.50 -0.80
N ALA A 169 13.54 -5.12 -0.56
CA ALA A 169 14.50 -4.66 0.43
C ALA A 169 15.08 -3.30 0.02
N TRP A 170 15.45 -3.15 -1.24
CA TRP A 170 16.00 -1.91 -1.78
C TRP A 170 15.03 -0.74 -1.68
N LEU A 171 13.75 -0.94 -2.02
CA LEU A 171 12.72 0.11 -1.86
C LEU A 171 12.56 0.55 -0.41
N ARG A 172 12.66 -0.39 0.55
CA ARG A 172 12.62 -0.07 1.99
C ARG A 172 13.84 0.75 2.41
N LEU A 173 15.04 0.35 2.01
CA LEU A 173 16.26 1.08 2.33
C LEU A 173 16.29 2.47 1.70
N ALA A 174 15.87 2.61 0.44
CA ALA A 174 15.76 3.89 -0.24
C ALA A 174 14.76 4.84 0.46
N LEU A 175 13.63 4.31 0.96
CA LEU A 175 12.69 5.10 1.75
C LEU A 175 13.27 5.48 3.12
N MET A 176 13.97 4.56 3.78
CA MET A 176 14.64 4.83 5.07
C MET A 176 15.69 5.93 4.93
N GLN A 177 16.48 5.91 3.84
CA GLN A 177 17.44 6.97 3.50
C GLN A 177 16.79 8.30 3.06
N LYS A 178 15.46 8.35 2.91
CA LYS A 178 14.72 9.51 2.41
C LYS A 178 15.09 9.92 0.98
N LYS A 179 15.59 8.97 0.18
CA LYS A 179 16.07 9.17 -1.20
C LYS A 179 15.23 8.48 -2.27
N LEU A 180 14.16 7.78 -1.87
CA LEU A 180 13.33 7.01 -2.81
C LEU A 180 12.82 7.84 -4.00
N ALA A 181 12.33 9.06 -3.75
CA ALA A 181 11.83 9.93 -4.82
C ALA A 181 12.96 10.31 -5.80
N ASP A 182 14.12 10.70 -5.28
CA ASP A 182 15.30 11.06 -6.08
C ASP A 182 15.75 9.90 -6.97
N TYR A 183 15.78 8.69 -6.42
CA TYR A 183 16.17 7.50 -7.18
C TYR A 183 15.17 7.11 -8.26
N LEU A 184 13.87 7.24 -7.99
CA LEU A 184 12.84 7.00 -9.01
C LEU A 184 12.90 8.05 -10.12
N GLN A 185 13.22 9.30 -9.78
CA GLN A 185 13.43 10.37 -10.75
C GLN A 185 14.59 10.05 -11.70
N ILE A 186 15.72 9.55 -11.18
CA ILE A 186 16.86 9.11 -11.99
C ILE A 186 16.43 8.03 -13.00
N LEU A 187 15.62 7.06 -12.58
CA LEU A 187 15.13 6.00 -13.48
C LEU A 187 14.26 6.56 -14.62
N ILE A 188 13.46 7.59 -14.34
CA ILE A 188 12.64 8.26 -15.36
C ILE A 188 13.52 9.02 -16.35
N GLU A 189 14.51 9.74 -15.86
CA GLU A 189 15.46 10.53 -16.67
C GLU A 189 16.37 9.63 -17.52
N ARG A 190 16.72 8.45 -17.03
CA ARG A 190 17.59 7.45 -17.67
C ARG A 190 16.81 6.26 -18.22
N ARG A 191 15.54 6.46 -18.60
CA ARG A 191 14.65 5.37 -19.05
C ARG A 191 15.21 4.62 -20.27
N ASP A 192 15.90 5.31 -21.17
CA ASP A 192 16.45 4.74 -22.41
C ASP A 192 17.66 3.82 -22.13
N ASP A 193 18.38 4.06 -21.02
CA ASP A 193 19.52 3.25 -20.58
C ASP A 193 19.11 2.05 -19.70
N THR A 194 17.87 2.07 -19.20
CA THR A 194 17.36 1.12 -18.21
C THR A 194 16.35 0.12 -18.78
N LEU A 195 15.61 0.47 -19.84
CA LEU A 195 14.64 -0.39 -20.54
C LEU A 195 15.23 -1.03 -21.81
#